data_AF-A0A2E5XF80-F1
#
_entry.id   AF-A0A2E5XF80-F1
#
_cell.length_a   1.000
_cell.length_b   1.000
_cell.length_c   1.000
_cell.angle_alpha   90.00
_cell.angle_beta   90.00
_cell.angle_gamma   90.00
#
_symmetry.space_group_name_H-M   'P 1'
#
loop_
_entity.id
_entity.type
_entity.pdbx_description
1 polymer ?
#
loop_
_entity_poly.entity_id
_entity_poly.type
_entity_poly.pdbx_seq_one_letter_code
_entity_poly.pdbx_strand_id
1 'polypeptide(L)'
;MKTRGSAILAFVALASSALWAEVVVPAMPKKLTTRGIGSGAGISSGGVKTGPEESTNRKKTIHIVYIAVSPVREWQDERGRSVTGSLLAYETGDAKAVKGPFTIVKEGQIRLLKKGGTKPLPFPLDALSERDQDFVRKLDRDNHRVAAERAAKKKAAGER
;
A
#
# COMPACT_ATOMS: atom_id res chain seq x y z
N MET A 1 23.87 46.74 54.77
CA MET A 1 24.06 45.79 53.64
C MET A 1 23.22 46.33 52.48
N LYS A 2 23.79 47.02 51.47
CA LYS A 2 24.24 46.48 50.15
C LYS A 2 23.16 45.56 49.52
N THR A 3 22.54 45.77 48.35
CA THR A 3 22.76 46.56 47.11
C THR A 3 21.41 46.63 46.33
N ARG A 4 21.01 47.74 45.68
CA ARG A 4 21.08 48.03 44.22
C ARG A 4 20.86 46.79 43.32
N GLY A 5 20.08 46.78 42.25
CA GLY A 5 19.54 47.80 41.36
C GLY A 5 19.14 47.11 40.03
N SER A 6 18.34 47.82 39.24
CA SER A 6 17.57 47.36 38.08
C SER A 6 18.36 46.95 36.81
N ALA A 7 17.65 46.22 35.94
CA ALA A 7 17.74 46.16 34.47
C ALA A 7 18.89 45.39 33.79
N ILE A 8 18.54 44.52 32.83
CA ILE A 8 18.59 44.77 31.37
C ILE A 8 18.22 43.49 30.62
N LEU A 9 17.17 43.57 29.80
CA LEU A 9 16.86 42.66 28.71
C LEU A 9 17.98 42.73 27.66
N ALA A 10 18.56 41.60 27.27
CA ALA A 10 19.42 41.51 26.10
C ALA A 10 18.88 40.45 25.13
N PHE A 11 18.24 40.93 24.06
CA PHE A 11 17.94 40.20 22.84
C PHE A 11 19.27 39.78 22.18
N VAL A 12 19.47 38.47 21.99
CA VAL A 12 20.54 37.96 21.12
C VAL A 12 19.88 37.30 19.91
N ALA A 13 19.89 38.03 18.79
CA ALA A 13 19.65 37.50 17.46
C ALA A 13 20.99 36.99 16.90
N LEU A 14 21.04 35.74 16.41
CA LEU A 14 22.19 35.29 15.61
C LEU A 14 21.78 34.31 14.51
N ALA A 15 21.70 34.87 13.31
CA ALA A 15 22.07 34.39 11.98
C ALA A 15 21.73 32.94 11.53
N SER A 16 20.83 32.87 10.55
CA SER A 16 20.64 31.76 9.62
C SER A 16 21.84 31.59 8.68
N SER A 17 22.38 30.37 8.56
CA SER A 17 23.27 29.98 7.47
C SER A 17 22.62 28.86 6.65
N ALA A 18 22.20 29.21 5.43
CA ALA A 18 21.75 28.27 4.41
C ALA A 18 22.98 27.61 3.77
N LEU A 19 23.13 26.30 3.96
CA LEU A 19 24.10 25.50 3.22
C LEU A 19 23.50 25.17 1.85
N TRP A 20 23.97 25.84 0.80
CA TRP A 20 23.78 25.40 -0.57
C TRP A 20 24.68 24.19 -0.81
N ALA A 21 24.09 23.01 -0.89
CA ALA A 21 24.76 21.83 -1.42
C ALA A 21 24.77 21.93 -2.95
N GLU A 22 25.94 22.10 -3.55
CA GLU A 22 26.13 21.91 -4.98
C GLU A 22 25.90 20.43 -5.33
N VAL A 23 24.81 20.14 -6.02
CA VAL A 23 24.55 18.83 -6.61
C VAL A 23 25.43 18.70 -7.85
N VAL A 24 26.58 18.04 -7.71
CA VAL A 24 27.40 17.60 -8.84
C VAL A 24 26.61 16.54 -9.61
N VAL A 25 26.04 16.94 -10.75
CA VAL A 25 25.39 16.02 -11.69
C VAL A 25 26.49 15.37 -12.52
N PRO A 26 26.69 14.04 -12.48
CA PRO A 26 27.64 13.39 -13.38
C PRO A 26 27.15 13.52 -14.83
N ALA A 27 28.02 14.03 -15.70
CA ALA A 27 27.77 14.20 -17.11
C ALA A 27 27.38 12.87 -17.76
N MET A 28 26.18 12.81 -18.36
CA MET A 28 25.75 11.68 -19.18
C MET A 28 26.69 11.51 -20.38
N PRO A 29 27.32 10.35 -20.60
CA PRO A 29 28.00 10.09 -21.85
C PRO A 29 26.98 9.97 -22.99
N LYS A 30 27.01 10.95 -23.90
CA LYS A 30 26.29 10.91 -25.18
C LYS A 30 26.99 9.90 -26.11
N LYS A 31 26.20 8.96 -26.63
CA LYS A 31 26.45 8.07 -27.79
C LYS A 31 27.31 6.83 -27.52
N LEU A 32 26.64 5.68 -27.46
CA LEU A 32 27.25 4.39 -27.74
C LEU A 32 27.35 4.23 -29.26
N THR A 33 28.55 4.39 -29.79
CA THR A 33 28.88 4.14 -31.20
C THR A 33 28.94 2.62 -31.43
N THR A 34 27.97 2.06 -32.16
CA THR A 34 28.08 0.69 -32.67
C THR A 34 29.15 0.65 -33.75
N ARG A 35 30.30 0.07 -33.42
CA ARG A 35 31.39 -0.16 -34.36
C ARG A 35 31.04 -1.37 -35.22
N GLY A 36 30.68 -1.13 -36.49
CA GLY A 36 30.58 -2.18 -37.51
C GLY A 36 31.99 -2.72 -37.81
N ILE A 37 32.17 -4.03 -37.70
CA ILE A 37 33.39 -4.73 -38.10
C ILE A 37 33.03 -5.77 -39.17
N GLY A 38 33.56 -5.54 -40.38
CA GLY A 38 33.91 -6.47 -41.47
C GLY A 38 32.83 -7.46 -41.95
N SER A 39 32.22 -7.26 -43.12
CA SER A 39 32.74 -7.50 -44.48
C SER A 39 33.01 -8.98 -44.81
N GLY A 40 32.07 -9.58 -45.53
CA GLY A 40 32.19 -10.89 -46.18
C GLY A 40 30.95 -11.13 -47.03
N ALA A 41 31.08 -10.91 -48.34
CA ALA A 41 30.01 -11.08 -49.32
C ALA A 41 29.47 -12.52 -49.33
N GLY A 42 28.14 -12.67 -49.32
CA GLY A 42 27.48 -13.97 -49.36
C GLY A 42 25.96 -13.83 -49.38
N ILE A 43 25.43 -13.53 -50.56
CA ILE A 43 24.02 -13.69 -50.92
C ILE A 43 23.55 -15.11 -50.57
N SER A 44 22.61 -15.24 -49.62
CA SER A 44 21.55 -16.23 -49.71
C SER A 44 20.33 -15.75 -48.93
N SER A 45 19.20 -15.71 -49.62
CA SER A 45 17.87 -15.47 -49.09
C SER A 45 17.44 -16.63 -48.19
N GLY A 46 17.89 -16.61 -46.95
CA GLY A 46 17.40 -17.47 -45.87
C GLY A 46 16.64 -16.62 -44.88
N GLY A 47 15.33 -16.46 -45.08
CA GLY A 47 14.46 -15.81 -44.10
C GLY A 47 14.49 -16.61 -42.80
N VAL A 48 15.31 -16.20 -41.84
CA VAL A 48 15.17 -16.64 -40.46
C VAL A 48 13.88 -15.99 -39.96
N LYS A 49 12.79 -16.75 -40.03
CA LYS A 49 11.63 -16.48 -39.19
C LYS A 49 12.11 -16.66 -37.76
N THR A 50 12.59 -15.58 -37.13
CA THR A 50 12.48 -15.47 -35.68
C THR A 50 10.98 -15.41 -35.43
N GLY A 51 10.37 -16.59 -35.28
CA GLY A 51 9.06 -16.70 -34.65
C GLY A 51 9.10 -15.88 -33.36
N PRO A 52 7.97 -15.31 -32.91
CA PRO A 52 7.94 -14.66 -31.60
C PRO A 52 8.42 -15.71 -30.59
N GLU A 53 9.63 -15.52 -30.09
CA GLU A 53 10.17 -16.33 -29.02
C GLU A 53 9.23 -16.14 -27.83
N GLU A 54 8.61 -17.25 -27.44
CA GLU A 54 7.61 -17.34 -26.41
C GLU A 54 8.23 -16.98 -25.05
N SER A 55 8.28 -15.68 -24.76
CA SER A 55 8.59 -15.15 -23.43
C SER A 55 7.31 -14.61 -22.78
N THR A 56 6.27 -15.45 -22.72
CA THR A 56 5.01 -15.06 -22.05
C THR A 56 5.05 -15.33 -20.55
N ASN A 57 6.21 -15.25 -19.89
CA ASN A 57 6.24 -15.03 -18.44
C ASN A 57 6.13 -13.51 -18.16
N ARG A 58 5.00 -12.92 -18.59
CA ARG A 58 4.68 -11.53 -18.21
C ARG A 58 4.43 -11.54 -16.71
N LYS A 59 5.35 -10.97 -15.93
CA LYS A 59 5.15 -10.71 -14.49
C LYS A 59 3.80 -10.00 -14.33
N LYS A 60 2.79 -10.72 -13.84
CA LYS A 60 1.45 -10.16 -13.63
C LYS A 60 1.51 -9.25 -12.41
N THR A 61 1.39 -7.94 -12.62
CA THR A 61 1.26 -6.99 -11.52
C THR A 61 -0.03 -7.27 -10.76
N ILE A 62 0.10 -7.57 -9.47
CA ILE A 62 -1.03 -7.81 -8.58
C ILE A 62 -1.36 -6.49 -7.88
N HIS A 63 -2.51 -5.90 -8.20
CA HIS A 63 -3.00 -4.71 -7.50
C HIS A 63 -3.66 -5.13 -6.19
N ILE A 64 -3.28 -4.49 -5.09
CA ILE A 64 -3.90 -4.70 -3.77
C ILE A 64 -4.72 -3.46 -3.43
N VAL A 65 -6.00 -3.68 -3.12
CA VAL A 65 -6.94 -2.65 -2.72
C VAL A 65 -7.28 -2.84 -1.25
N TYR A 66 -7.33 -1.74 -0.52
CA TYR A 66 -7.82 -1.70 0.85
C TYR A 66 -9.15 -0.96 0.91
N ILE A 67 -10.14 -1.56 1.55
CA ILE A 67 -11.49 -1.02 1.68
C ILE A 67 -11.83 -0.89 3.15
N ALA A 68 -12.23 0.30 3.60
CA ALA A 68 -12.68 0.49 4.98
C ALA A 68 -14.01 -0.23 5.21
N VAL A 69 -14.03 -1.17 6.15
CA VAL A 69 -15.21 -1.99 6.49
C VAL A 69 -15.78 -1.67 7.87
N SER A 70 -15.12 -0.80 8.64
CA SER A 70 -15.64 -0.26 9.89
C SER A 70 -15.50 1.26 9.95
N PRO A 71 -16.35 1.94 10.75
CA PRO A 71 -16.08 3.31 11.15
C PRO A 71 -14.77 3.40 11.95
N VAL A 72 -14.26 4.62 12.09
CA VAL A 72 -13.12 4.90 12.97
C VAL A 72 -13.54 4.65 14.41
N ARG A 73 -12.83 3.76 15.09
CA ARG A 73 -13.05 3.42 16.50
C ARG A 73 -11.74 3.14 17.21
N GLU A 74 -11.82 3.03 18.53
CA GLU A 74 -10.71 2.56 19.35
C GLU A 74 -10.65 1.03 19.33
N TRP A 75 -9.47 0.51 19.02
CA TRP A 75 -9.12 -0.90 19.04
C TRP A 75 -8.16 -1.12 20.20
N GLN A 76 -8.44 -2.10 21.03
CA GLN A 76 -7.64 -2.42 22.19
C GLN A 76 -6.95 -3.77 22.00
N ASP A 77 -5.71 -3.88 22.47
CA ASP A 77 -5.01 -5.16 22.54
C ASP A 77 -5.21 -5.84 23.91
N GLU A 78 -4.74 -7.08 24.05
CA GLU A 78 -4.82 -7.81 25.33
C GLU A 78 -4.06 -7.14 26.49
N ARG A 79 -3.14 -6.22 26.18
CA ARG A 79 -2.34 -5.45 27.16
C ARG A 79 -3.01 -4.11 27.51
N GLY A 80 -4.21 -3.84 27.02
CA GLY A 80 -4.95 -2.60 27.25
C GLY A 80 -4.46 -1.39 26.42
N ARG A 81 -3.51 -1.59 25.49
CA ARG A 81 -3.04 -0.52 24.60
C ARG A 81 -4.06 -0.27 23.51
N SER A 82 -4.26 1.00 23.18
CA SER A 82 -5.29 1.42 22.23
C SER A 82 -4.71 1.99 20.93
N VAL A 83 -5.37 1.68 19.81
CA VAL A 83 -5.15 2.28 18.50
C VAL A 83 -6.48 2.78 17.96
N THR A 84 -6.57 4.07 17.63
CA THR A 84 -7.76 4.62 16.97
C THR A 84 -7.64 4.50 15.45
N GLY A 85 -8.59 3.84 14.80
CA GLY A 85 -8.56 3.62 13.36
C GLY A 85 -9.76 2.88 12.80
N SER A 86 -9.75 2.67 11.49
CA SER A 86 -10.74 1.87 10.77
C SER A 86 -10.17 0.51 10.42
N LEU A 87 -11.00 -0.53 10.50
CA LEU A 87 -10.70 -1.85 9.96
C LEU A 87 -10.77 -1.83 8.44
N LEU A 88 -9.78 -2.45 7.82
CA LEU A 88 -9.66 -2.57 6.37
C LEU A 88 -9.80 -4.02 5.94
N ALA A 89 -10.55 -4.25 4.87
CA ALA A 89 -10.50 -5.48 4.11
C ALA A 89 -9.38 -5.44 3.07
N TYR A 90 -8.87 -6.61 2.73
CA TYR A 90 -7.84 -6.87 1.73
C TYR A 90 -8.47 -7.44 0.47
N GLU A 91 -8.27 -6.80 -0.68
CA GLU A 91 -8.73 -7.33 -1.96
C GLU A 91 -7.64 -7.29 -3.01
N THR A 92 -7.64 -8.31 -3.87
CA THR A 92 -6.69 -8.40 -4.98
C THR A 92 -7.40 -8.12 -6.29
N GLY A 93 -6.90 -7.15 -7.06
CA GLY A 93 -7.46 -6.73 -8.34
C GLY A 93 -8.15 -5.38 -8.27
N ASP A 94 -9.21 -5.20 -9.06
CA ASP A 94 -10.01 -3.97 -9.08
C ASP A 94 -11.07 -4.02 -7.96
N ALA A 95 -11.12 -2.97 -7.15
CA ALA A 95 -12.09 -2.76 -6.09
C ALA A 95 -13.54 -2.96 -6.57
N LYS A 96 -13.83 -2.53 -7.82
CA LYS A 96 -15.16 -2.61 -8.42
C LYS A 96 -15.52 -4.01 -8.93
N ALA A 97 -14.52 -4.89 -9.05
CA ALA A 97 -14.68 -6.26 -9.53
C ALA A 97 -14.92 -7.27 -8.40
N VAL A 98 -14.88 -6.83 -7.13
CA VAL A 98 -15.12 -7.71 -5.97
C VAL A 98 -16.59 -8.11 -5.95
N LYS A 99 -16.88 -9.34 -6.38
CA LYS A 99 -18.24 -9.92 -6.45
C LYS A 99 -18.59 -10.79 -5.24
N GLY A 100 -17.63 -11.06 -4.36
CA GLY A 100 -17.75 -11.96 -3.22
C GLY A 100 -17.66 -11.25 -1.87
N PRO A 101 -17.56 -12.00 -0.78
CA PRO A 101 -17.26 -11.44 0.54
C PRO A 101 -15.89 -10.77 0.53
N PHE A 102 -15.76 -9.68 1.28
CA PHE A 102 -14.47 -9.03 1.48
C PHE A 102 -13.56 -9.87 2.37
N THR A 103 -12.25 -9.87 2.13
CA THR A 103 -11.29 -10.54 3.01
C THR A 103 -10.94 -9.63 4.19
N ILE A 104 -11.63 -9.78 5.32
CA ILE A 104 -11.36 -8.98 6.53
C ILE A 104 -10.16 -9.52 7.31
N VAL A 105 -10.08 -10.85 7.44
CA VAL A 105 -8.99 -11.55 8.11
C VAL A 105 -8.18 -12.32 7.08
N LYS A 106 -6.87 -12.05 7.01
CA LYS A 106 -5.95 -12.78 6.14
C LYS A 106 -4.80 -13.30 6.98
N GLU A 107 -4.56 -14.62 6.93
CA GLU A 107 -3.45 -15.26 7.65
C GLU A 107 -3.48 -14.96 9.16
N GLY A 108 -4.67 -14.92 9.76
CA GLY A 108 -4.85 -14.59 11.19
C GLY A 108 -4.63 -13.11 11.53
N GLN A 109 -4.41 -12.25 10.54
CA GLN A 109 -4.19 -10.82 10.73
C GLN A 109 -5.34 -10.00 10.16
N ILE A 110 -5.61 -8.89 10.84
CA ILE A 110 -6.43 -7.80 10.33
C ILE A 110 -5.54 -6.65 9.88
N ARG A 111 -6.12 -5.67 9.18
CA ARG A 111 -5.43 -4.44 8.83
C ARG A 111 -6.18 -3.24 9.37
N LEU A 112 -5.47 -2.37 10.09
CA LEU A 112 -6.02 -1.15 10.66
C LEU A 112 -5.43 0.06 9.94
N LEU A 113 -6.29 0.99 9.54
CA LEU A 113 -5.87 2.33 9.14
C LEU A 113 -5.99 3.25 10.34
N LYS A 114 -4.85 3.64 10.91
CA LYS A 114 -4.82 4.61 12.01
C LYS A 114 -5.47 5.92 11.57
N LYS A 115 -6.24 6.56 12.45
CA LYS A 115 -6.81 7.89 12.20
C LYS A 115 -5.69 8.88 11.85
N GLY A 116 -5.79 9.53 10.68
CA GLY A 116 -4.77 10.45 10.15
C GLY A 116 -3.55 9.74 9.53
N GLY A 117 -3.54 8.41 9.48
CA GLY A 117 -2.53 7.62 8.80
C GLY A 117 -2.89 7.34 7.34
N THR A 118 -1.88 7.06 6.53
CA THR A 118 -2.03 6.71 5.11
C THR A 118 -1.68 5.25 4.81
N LYS A 119 -1.05 4.56 5.75
CA LYS A 119 -0.58 3.19 5.59
C LYS A 119 -1.41 2.22 6.43
N PRO A 120 -1.99 1.18 5.83
CA PRO A 120 -2.58 0.06 6.55
C PRO A 120 -1.53 -0.64 7.41
N LEU A 121 -1.85 -0.88 8.68
CA LEU A 121 -1.01 -1.59 9.63
C LEU A 121 -1.55 -3.00 9.83
N PRO A 122 -0.77 -4.05 9.56
CA PRO A 122 -1.17 -5.40 9.93
C PRO A 122 -1.18 -5.53 11.45
N PHE A 123 -2.20 -6.20 11.99
CA PHE A 123 -2.33 -6.46 13.41
C PHE A 123 -2.84 -7.90 13.61
N PRO A 124 -2.21 -8.72 14.47
CA PRO A 124 -2.68 -10.06 14.76
C PRO A 124 -4.07 -10.03 15.39
N LEU A 125 -5.01 -10.84 14.88
CA LEU A 125 -6.37 -10.86 15.41
C LEU A 125 -6.38 -11.37 16.85
N ASP A 126 -5.57 -12.37 17.15
CA ASP A 126 -5.40 -12.95 18.50
C ASP A 126 -4.83 -11.95 19.51
N ALA A 127 -4.07 -10.93 19.07
CA ALA A 127 -3.54 -9.90 19.95
C ALA A 127 -4.58 -8.82 20.33
N LEU A 128 -5.76 -8.80 19.70
CA LEU A 128 -6.83 -7.86 20.07
C LEU A 128 -7.51 -8.29 21.37
N SER A 129 -8.15 -7.33 22.06
CA SER A 129 -9.06 -7.63 23.17
C SER A 129 -10.18 -8.56 22.71
N GLU A 130 -10.69 -9.42 23.59
CA GLU A 130 -11.76 -10.38 23.27
C GLU A 130 -12.99 -9.69 22.63
N ARG A 131 -13.39 -8.53 23.18
CA ARG A 131 -14.47 -7.71 22.62
C ARG A 131 -14.21 -7.31 21.16
N ASP A 132 -12.99 -6.91 20.85
CA ASP A 132 -12.62 -6.49 19.50
C ASP A 132 -12.45 -7.68 18.55
N GLN A 133 -11.95 -8.82 19.05
CA GLN A 133 -11.94 -10.08 18.31
C GLN A 133 -13.36 -10.49 17.91
N ASP A 134 -14.30 -10.44 18.85
CA ASP A 134 -15.70 -10.76 18.60
C ASP A 134 -16.34 -9.83 17.59
N PHE A 135 -16.04 -8.53 17.67
CA PHE A 135 -16.49 -7.56 16.70
C PHE A 135 -16.02 -7.92 15.28
N VAL A 136 -14.72 -8.20 15.11
CA VAL A 136 -14.15 -8.59 13.81
C VAL A 136 -14.78 -9.87 13.30
N ARG A 137 -14.87 -10.91 14.14
CA ARG A 137 -15.46 -12.21 13.77
C ARG A 137 -16.93 -12.07 13.38
N LYS A 138 -17.69 -11.25 14.10
CA LYS A 138 -19.09 -10.97 13.77
C LYS A 138 -19.20 -10.27 12.43
N LEU A 139 -18.41 -9.22 12.22
CA LEU A 139 -18.42 -8.46 10.98
C LEU A 139 -18.06 -9.35 9.77
N ASP A 140 -17.09 -10.24 9.93
CA ASP A 140 -16.69 -11.19 8.91
C ASP A 140 -17.83 -12.17 8.55
N ARG A 141 -18.48 -12.76 9.56
CA ARG A 141 -19.68 -13.59 9.34
C ARG A 141 -20.79 -12.83 8.61
N ASP A 142 -21.06 -11.60 9.04
CA ASP A 142 -22.10 -10.76 8.43
C ASP A 142 -21.76 -10.43 6.97
N ASN A 143 -20.49 -10.14 6.67
CA ASN A 143 -19.97 -9.93 5.32
C ASN A 143 -20.17 -11.16 4.42
N HIS A 144 -19.87 -12.36 4.93
CA HIS A 144 -20.13 -13.62 4.22
C HIS A 144 -21.61 -13.84 3.93
N ARG A 145 -22.48 -13.61 4.92
CA ARG A 145 -23.94 -13.76 4.75
C ARG A 145 -24.47 -12.80 3.69
N VAL A 146 -24.12 -11.52 3.77
CA VAL A 146 -24.58 -10.50 2.82
C VAL A 146 -24.09 -10.80 1.41
N ALA A 147 -22.85 -11.28 1.24
CA ALA A 147 -22.34 -11.69 -0.05
C ALA A 147 -23.15 -12.86 -0.65
N ALA A 148 -23.51 -13.85 0.17
CA ALA A 148 -24.34 -14.98 -0.26
C ALA A 148 -25.75 -14.55 -0.68
N GLU A 149 -26.41 -13.68 0.10
CA GLU A 149 -27.74 -13.14 -0.22
C GLU A 149 -27.73 -12.37 -1.55
N ARG A 150 -26.71 -11.55 -1.78
CA ARG A 150 -26.53 -10.80 -3.04
C ARG A 150 -26.34 -11.74 -4.23
N ALA A 151 -25.57 -12.81 -4.06
CA ALA A 151 -25.37 -13.82 -5.10
C ALA A 151 -26.67 -14.58 -5.42
N ALA A 152 -27.45 -14.98 -4.41
CA ALA A 152 -28.73 -15.65 -4.58
C ALA A 152 -29.75 -14.76 -5.32
N LYS A 153 -29.87 -13.49 -4.92
CA LYS A 153 -30.76 -12.52 -5.57
C LYS A 153 -30.40 -12.30 -7.04
N LYS A 154 -29.11 -12.28 -7.38
CA LYS A 154 -28.66 -12.11 -8.76
C LYS A 154 -29.00 -13.32 -9.65
N LYS A 155 -28.89 -14.55 -9.11
CA LYS A 155 -29.32 -15.76 -9.83
C LYS A 155 -30.82 -15.73 -10.13
N ALA A 156 -31.64 -15.44 -9.12
CA ALA A 156 -33.09 -15.33 -9.28
C ALA A 156 -33.53 -14.24 -10.26
N ALA A 157 -32.75 -13.17 -10.41
CA ALA A 157 -33.02 -12.10 -11.37
C ALA A 157 -32.56 -12.38 -12.81
N GLY A 158 -31.63 -13.33 -13.01
CA GLY A 158 -31.08 -13.69 -14.32
C GLY A 158 -31.74 -14.90 -14.98
N GLU A 159 -32.61 -15.62 -14.27
CA GLU A 159 -33.42 -16.74 -14.80
C GLU A 159 -34.79 -16.29 -15.35
N ARG A 160 -34.94 -15.00 -15.70
CA ARG A 160 -36.16 -14.44 -16.32
C ARG A 160 -35.89 -13.99 -17.75
#